data_AF-A0A7W9ZHF6-F1
#
_entry.id   AF-A0A7W9ZHF6-F1
#
_cell.length_a   1.000
_cell.length_b   1.000
_cell.length_c   1.000
_cell.angle_alpha   90.00
_cell.angle_beta   90.00
_cell.angle_gamma   90.00
#
_symmetry.space_group_name_H-M   'P 1'
#
loop_
_entity.id
_entity.type
_entity.pdbx_description
1 polymer ?
#
loop_
_entity_poly.entity_id
_entity_poly.type
_entity_poly.pdbx_seq_one_letter_code
_entity_poly.pdbx_strand_id
1 'polypeptide(L)'
;MRRADRLFHLLTLLKDARGRAVTAATLAAELELSVRTIYRDIAHLQANGLPIDGEAGVGYRISPALTLPPVTFTLEQIEAVAVGIRAIQSLGDPALAAAGRQALDKIRAVLSPAGAEHLLRESLHTPLSLQADPSGVLAAPLRRAIRERLRTHLTYQRPDQQDSGEATGRWVRPLELACFGSFWMLAAWCEHRSAFRHFRLDRITALEVSATRFPEEPGRGLPDYLDWLRASLNTPP
;
A
#
# COMPACT_ATOMS: atom_id res chain seq x y z
N MET A 1 -21.60 -22.84 -24.63
CA MET A 1 -20.39 -22.49 -23.85
C MET A 1 -20.62 -22.73 -22.37
N ARG A 2 -19.70 -23.40 -21.65
CA ARG A 2 -19.81 -23.58 -20.19
C ARG A 2 -19.63 -22.22 -19.51
N ARG A 3 -20.22 -22.06 -18.31
CA ARG A 3 -20.16 -20.77 -17.58
C ARG A 3 -18.72 -20.35 -17.25
N ALA A 4 -17.85 -21.29 -16.89
CA ALA A 4 -16.45 -21.01 -16.58
C ALA A 4 -15.69 -20.45 -17.80
N ASP A 5 -15.79 -21.11 -18.96
CA ASP A 5 -15.15 -20.68 -20.21
C ASP A 5 -15.61 -19.27 -20.61
N ARG A 6 -16.91 -18.99 -20.46
CA ARG A 6 -17.49 -17.68 -20.74
C ARG A 6 -16.93 -16.57 -19.85
N LEU A 7 -16.86 -16.82 -18.55
CA LEU A 7 -16.30 -15.85 -17.59
C LEU A 7 -14.82 -15.61 -17.85
N PHE A 8 -14.08 -16.65 -18.22
CA PHE A 8 -12.67 -16.53 -18.59
C PHE A 8 -12.49 -15.67 -19.87
N HIS A 9 -13.25 -15.95 -20.94
CA HIS A 9 -13.18 -15.13 -22.16
C HIS A 9 -13.58 -13.67 -21.92
N LEU A 10 -14.63 -13.42 -21.13
CA LEU A 10 -15.03 -12.07 -20.73
C LEU A 10 -13.89 -11.33 -20.02
N LEU A 11 -13.17 -12.00 -19.12
CA LEU A 11 -12.00 -11.43 -18.45
C LEU A 11 -10.85 -11.16 -19.41
N THR A 12 -10.57 -12.06 -20.35
CA THR A 12 -9.52 -11.87 -21.36
C THR A 12 -9.79 -10.62 -22.20
N LEU A 13 -11.01 -10.45 -22.70
CA LEU A 13 -11.40 -9.25 -23.46
C LEU A 13 -11.20 -7.95 -22.66
N LEU A 14 -11.56 -7.95 -21.38
CA LEU A 14 -11.34 -6.80 -20.51
C LEU A 14 -9.86 -6.54 -20.20
N LYS A 15 -9.01 -7.57 -20.15
CA LYS A 15 -7.56 -7.44 -19.98
C LYS A 15 -6.89 -6.89 -21.24
N ASP A 16 -7.29 -7.39 -22.40
CA ASP A 16 -6.74 -6.99 -23.70
C ASP A 16 -7.06 -5.52 -24.04
N ALA A 17 -8.13 -4.99 -23.46
CA ALA A 17 -8.48 -3.57 -23.55
C ALA A 17 -7.49 -2.63 -22.82
N ARG A 18 -6.49 -3.16 -22.09
CA ARG A 18 -5.40 -2.42 -21.42
C ARG A 18 -5.89 -1.21 -20.62
N GLY A 19 -6.94 -1.41 -19.82
CA GLY A 19 -7.53 -0.38 -18.95
C GLY A 19 -8.50 0.59 -19.64
N ARG A 20 -8.76 0.43 -20.96
CA ARG A 20 -9.84 1.15 -21.65
C ARG A 20 -11.19 0.53 -21.29
N ALA A 21 -12.20 1.39 -21.14
CA ALA A 21 -13.57 0.92 -20.91
C ALA A 21 -14.14 0.31 -22.21
N VAL A 22 -14.72 -0.89 -22.10
CA VAL A 22 -15.38 -1.62 -23.17
C VAL A 22 -16.86 -1.74 -22.84
N THR A 23 -17.73 -1.37 -23.78
CA THR A 23 -19.18 -1.39 -23.52
C THR A 23 -19.73 -2.82 -23.40
N ALA A 24 -20.82 -2.98 -22.65
CA ALA A 24 -21.51 -4.28 -22.58
C ALA A 24 -22.00 -4.76 -23.95
N ALA A 25 -22.34 -3.84 -24.86
CA ALA A 25 -22.74 -4.17 -26.23
C ALA A 25 -21.58 -4.76 -27.04
N THR A 26 -20.39 -4.18 -26.92
CA THR A 26 -19.17 -4.72 -27.56
C THR A 26 -18.84 -6.11 -27.02
N LEU A 27 -18.84 -6.29 -25.69
CA LEU A 27 -18.57 -7.59 -25.05
C LEU A 27 -19.63 -8.64 -25.42
N ALA A 28 -20.90 -8.22 -25.56
CA ALA A 28 -21.99 -9.07 -25.98
C ALA A 28 -21.83 -9.54 -27.43
N ALA A 29 -21.42 -8.65 -28.33
CA ALA A 29 -21.16 -8.98 -29.73
C ALA A 29 -19.99 -9.97 -29.88
N GLU A 30 -18.86 -9.72 -29.22
CA GLU A 30 -17.66 -10.57 -29.27
C GLU A 30 -17.89 -11.97 -28.71
N LEU A 31 -18.73 -12.10 -27.68
CA LEU A 31 -19.02 -13.39 -27.04
C LEU A 31 -20.28 -14.08 -27.58
N GLU A 32 -20.98 -13.45 -28.53
CA GLU A 32 -22.28 -13.87 -29.06
C GLU A 32 -23.34 -14.10 -27.96
N LEU A 33 -23.46 -13.14 -27.04
CA LEU A 33 -24.34 -13.19 -25.87
C LEU A 33 -25.30 -12.01 -25.83
N SER A 34 -26.34 -12.12 -25.00
CA SER A 34 -27.17 -10.96 -24.67
C SER A 34 -26.43 -9.98 -23.75
N VAL A 35 -26.69 -8.69 -23.90
CA VAL A 35 -26.20 -7.63 -22.99
C VAL A 35 -26.60 -7.90 -21.54
N ARG A 36 -27.81 -8.46 -21.30
CA ARG A 36 -28.27 -8.88 -19.97
C ARG A 36 -27.37 -9.95 -19.35
N THR A 37 -26.87 -10.89 -20.16
CA THR A 37 -25.93 -11.92 -19.71
C THR A 37 -24.60 -11.31 -19.31
N ILE A 38 -24.07 -10.36 -20.09
CA ILE A 38 -22.84 -9.63 -19.76
C ILE A 38 -22.99 -8.91 -18.42
N TYR A 39 -24.07 -8.16 -18.21
CA TYR A 39 -24.29 -7.48 -16.93
C TYR A 39 -24.30 -8.43 -15.73
N ARG A 40 -24.99 -9.56 -15.85
CA ARG A 40 -25.04 -10.57 -14.77
C ARG A 40 -23.69 -11.21 -14.52
N ASP A 41 -22.93 -11.50 -15.57
CA ASP A 41 -21.61 -12.11 -15.46
C ASP A 41 -20.58 -11.13 -14.88
N ILE A 42 -20.63 -9.85 -15.25
CA ILE A 42 -19.81 -8.79 -14.64
C ILE A 42 -20.14 -8.62 -13.16
N ALA A 43 -21.42 -8.55 -12.80
CA ALA A 43 -21.83 -8.46 -11.39
C ALA A 43 -21.33 -9.69 -10.58
N HIS A 44 -21.36 -10.88 -11.18
CA HIS A 44 -20.81 -12.09 -10.56
C HIS A 44 -19.28 -11.99 -10.38
N LEU A 45 -18.54 -11.50 -11.36
CA LEU A 45 -17.09 -11.32 -11.28
C LEU A 45 -16.71 -10.28 -10.21
N GLN A 46 -17.44 -9.15 -10.13
CA GLN A 46 -17.27 -8.13 -9.11
C GLN A 46 -17.56 -8.68 -7.70
N ALA A 47 -18.63 -9.46 -7.54
CA ALA A 47 -18.96 -10.09 -6.26
C ALA A 47 -17.91 -11.11 -5.78
N ASN A 48 -17.12 -11.68 -6.70
CA ASN A 48 -15.99 -12.56 -6.39
C ASN A 48 -14.65 -11.80 -6.26
N GLY A 49 -14.69 -10.47 -6.14
CA GLY A 49 -13.53 -9.64 -5.84
C GLY A 49 -12.66 -9.27 -7.04
N LEU A 50 -13.15 -9.45 -8.28
CA LEU A 50 -12.42 -8.94 -9.44
C LEU A 50 -12.61 -7.42 -9.58
N PRO A 51 -11.50 -6.67 -9.75
CA PRO A 51 -11.51 -5.21 -9.81
C PRO A 51 -11.94 -4.74 -11.19
N ILE A 52 -13.23 -4.86 -11.48
CA ILE A 52 -13.86 -4.35 -12.69
C ILE A 52 -14.57 -3.04 -12.33
N ASP A 53 -14.07 -1.92 -12.84
CA ASP A 53 -14.73 -0.62 -12.77
C ASP A 53 -15.70 -0.46 -13.92
N GLY A 54 -16.78 0.27 -13.68
CA GLY A 54 -17.71 0.68 -14.73
C GLY A 54 -19.17 0.49 -14.36
N GLU A 55 -20.03 1.11 -15.15
CA GLU A 55 -21.48 1.07 -14.98
C GLU A 55 -22.18 0.91 -16.33
N ALA A 56 -23.46 0.55 -16.28
CA ALA A 56 -24.28 0.35 -17.47
C ALA A 56 -24.30 1.63 -18.32
N GLY A 57 -24.03 1.50 -19.63
CA GLY A 57 -23.99 2.63 -20.56
C GLY A 57 -22.64 3.34 -20.69
N VAL A 58 -21.76 3.26 -19.68
CA VAL A 58 -20.39 3.82 -19.74
C VAL A 58 -19.38 2.78 -20.22
N GLY A 59 -19.60 1.52 -19.85
CA GLY A 59 -18.71 0.40 -20.17
C GLY A 59 -17.85 0.00 -18.99
N TYR A 60 -17.11 -1.09 -19.16
CA TYR A 60 -16.38 -1.78 -18.12
C TYR A 60 -14.90 -1.87 -18.45
N ARG A 61 -14.06 -1.67 -17.46
CA ARG A 61 -12.62 -1.93 -17.54
C ARG A 61 -12.19 -2.74 -16.34
N ILE A 62 -11.19 -3.59 -16.49
CA ILE A 62 -10.43 -4.00 -15.32
C ILE A 62 -9.66 -2.76 -14.87
N SER A 63 -9.91 -2.31 -13.63
CA SER A 63 -9.05 -1.29 -13.00
C SER A 63 -7.60 -1.75 -13.19
N PRO A 64 -6.61 -0.85 -13.32
CA PRO A 64 -5.22 -1.23 -13.23
C PRO A 64 -5.02 -1.86 -11.85
N ALA A 65 -5.25 -3.16 -11.81
CA ALA A 65 -5.40 -3.87 -10.59
C ALA A 65 -4.01 -4.13 -10.09
N LEU A 66 -3.85 -4.13 -8.77
CA LEU A 66 -2.76 -4.82 -8.10
C LEU A 66 -2.94 -6.35 -8.25
N THR A 67 -3.33 -6.83 -9.44
CA THR A 67 -3.36 -8.24 -9.82
C THR A 67 -1.99 -8.61 -10.32
N LEU A 68 -1.36 -9.55 -9.63
CA LEU A 68 -0.16 -10.19 -10.13
C LEU A 68 -0.57 -11.12 -11.29
N PRO A 69 0.07 -11.03 -12.48
CA PRO A 69 -0.06 -12.08 -13.48
C PRO A 69 0.48 -13.41 -12.90
N PRO A 70 0.26 -14.56 -13.57
CA PRO A 70 0.91 -15.80 -13.17
C PRO A 70 2.42 -15.59 -13.06
N VAL A 71 2.94 -15.72 -11.84
CA VAL A 71 4.36 -15.61 -11.51
C VAL A 71 4.81 -16.93 -10.90
N THR A 72 5.98 -17.39 -11.30
CA THR A 72 6.60 -18.59 -10.73
C THR A 72 7.65 -18.16 -9.73
N PHE A 73 7.54 -18.67 -8.50
CA PHE A 73 8.55 -18.49 -7.46
C PHE A 73 9.36 -19.78 -7.30
N THR A 74 10.66 -19.64 -7.05
CA THR A 74 11.43 -20.74 -6.46
C THR A 74 11.09 -20.88 -4.98
N LEU A 75 11.52 -21.99 -4.37
CA LEU A 75 11.29 -22.21 -2.94
C LEU A 75 11.98 -21.13 -2.09
N GLU A 76 13.21 -20.77 -2.45
CA GLU A 76 14.01 -19.75 -1.74
C GLU A 76 13.37 -18.37 -1.86
N GLN A 77 12.76 -18.05 -3.01
CA GLN A 77 12.05 -16.78 -3.19
C GLN A 77 10.79 -16.71 -2.33
N ILE A 78 10.04 -17.82 -2.21
CA ILE A 78 8.83 -17.83 -1.38
C ILE A 78 9.17 -17.78 0.11
N GLU A 79 10.27 -18.41 0.51
CA GLU A 79 10.83 -18.27 1.86
C GLU A 79 11.22 -16.82 2.16
N ALA A 80 11.94 -16.15 1.25
CA ALA A 80 12.34 -14.76 1.42
C ALA A 80 11.13 -13.82 1.60
N VAL A 81 10.08 -14.02 0.80
CA VAL A 81 8.82 -13.27 0.93
C VAL A 81 8.17 -13.54 2.29
N ALA A 82 8.10 -14.80 2.72
CA ALA A 82 7.49 -15.17 3.98
C ALA A 82 8.25 -14.58 5.19
N VAL A 83 9.59 -14.59 5.15
CA VAL A 83 10.44 -13.93 6.16
C VAL A 83 10.19 -12.43 6.20
N GLY A 84 10.15 -11.75 5.05
CA GLY A 84 9.87 -10.32 5.00
C GLY A 84 8.50 -9.96 5.58
N ILE A 85 7.47 -10.75 5.25
CA ILE A 85 6.11 -10.56 5.80
C ILE A 85 6.09 -10.79 7.32
N ARG A 86 6.81 -11.78 7.84
CA ARG A 86 6.93 -12.01 9.29
C ARG A 86 7.69 -10.88 9.98
N ALA A 87 8.78 -10.39 9.40
CA ALA A 87 9.56 -9.27 9.93
C ALA A 87 8.70 -7.99 10.05
N ILE A 88 7.82 -7.75 9.08
CA ILE A 88 6.87 -6.64 9.10
C ILE A 88 5.94 -6.69 10.32
N GLN A 89 5.59 -7.88 10.83
CA GLN A 89 4.72 -8.02 12.00
C GLN A 89 5.36 -7.45 13.27
N SER A 90 6.69 -7.40 13.34
CA SER A 90 7.44 -6.79 14.45
C SER A 90 7.54 -5.27 14.38
N LEU A 91 7.08 -4.62 13.30
CA LEU A 91 7.25 -3.16 13.11
C LEU A 91 6.18 -2.31 13.82
N GLY A 92 5.19 -2.91 14.49
CA GLY A 92 4.17 -2.15 15.23
C GLY A 92 3.12 -1.42 14.37
N ASP A 93 3.02 -1.69 13.07
CA ASP A 93 1.90 -1.26 12.20
C ASP A 93 0.90 -2.43 12.04
N PRO A 94 -0.22 -2.47 12.80
CA PRO A 94 -1.13 -3.61 12.80
C PRO A 94 -1.84 -3.81 11.46
N ALA A 95 -2.08 -2.72 10.72
CA ALA A 95 -2.73 -2.77 9.42
C ALA A 95 -1.79 -3.39 8.37
N LEU A 96 -0.50 -3.05 8.39
CA LEU A 96 0.49 -3.68 7.53
C LEU A 96 0.68 -5.15 7.88
N ALA A 97 0.76 -5.47 9.17
CA ALA A 97 0.88 -6.85 9.64
C ALA A 97 -0.31 -7.71 9.17
N ALA A 98 -1.54 -7.18 9.26
CA ALA A 98 -2.74 -7.85 8.77
C ALA A 98 -2.72 -8.05 7.26
N ALA A 99 -2.37 -7.03 6.48
CA ALA A 99 -2.24 -7.12 5.03
C ALA A 99 -1.18 -8.15 4.61
N GLY A 100 -0.04 -8.19 5.31
CA GLY A 100 1.01 -9.18 5.09
C GLY A 100 0.54 -10.61 5.33
N ARG A 101 -0.18 -10.88 6.43
CA ARG A 101 -0.78 -12.20 6.70
C ARG A 101 -1.72 -12.64 5.59
N GLN A 102 -2.62 -11.75 5.16
CA GLN A 102 -3.56 -12.04 4.07
C GLN A 102 -2.84 -12.32 2.74
N ALA A 103 -1.73 -11.63 2.45
CA ALA A 103 -0.92 -11.90 1.27
C ALA A 103 -0.26 -13.29 1.34
N LEU A 104 0.27 -13.67 2.50
CA LEU A 104 0.85 -15.00 2.71
C LEU A 104 -0.21 -16.11 2.60
N ASP A 105 -1.42 -15.89 3.11
CA ASP A 105 -2.53 -16.84 2.96
C ASP A 105 -2.91 -17.06 1.48
N LYS A 106 -2.94 -15.98 0.69
CA LYS A 106 -3.18 -16.06 -0.76
C LYS A 106 -2.09 -16.83 -1.49
N ILE A 107 -0.83 -16.64 -1.11
CA ILE A 107 0.31 -17.40 -1.65
C ILE A 107 0.17 -18.88 -1.28
N ARG A 108 -0.10 -19.20 -0.01
CA ARG A 108 -0.25 -20.58 0.46
C ARG A 108 -1.36 -21.31 -0.28
N ALA A 109 -2.46 -20.63 -0.60
CA ALA A 109 -3.61 -21.22 -1.30
C ALA A 109 -3.31 -21.69 -2.72
N VAL A 110 -2.22 -21.23 -3.36
CA VAL A 110 -1.86 -21.58 -4.74
C VAL A 110 -0.61 -22.47 -4.85
N LEU A 111 0.06 -22.76 -3.74
CA LEU A 111 1.21 -23.67 -3.72
C LEU A 111 0.78 -25.14 -3.71
N SER A 112 1.69 -26.02 -4.15
CA SER A 112 1.54 -27.45 -3.94
C SER A 112 1.54 -27.78 -2.43
N PRO A 113 0.98 -28.93 -1.99
CA PRO A 113 0.99 -29.33 -0.59
C PRO A 113 2.39 -29.29 0.05
N ALA A 114 3.42 -29.73 -0.69
CA ALA A 114 4.81 -29.67 -0.24
C ALA A 114 5.34 -28.23 -0.08
N GLY A 115 5.01 -27.32 -1.01
CA GLY A 115 5.39 -25.92 -0.90
C GLY A 115 4.66 -25.18 0.23
N ALA A 116 3.38 -25.50 0.44
CA ALA A 116 2.60 -24.96 1.54
C ALA A 116 3.11 -25.45 2.92
N GLU A 117 3.46 -26.73 3.04
CA GLU A 117 4.07 -27.28 4.25
C GLU A 117 5.43 -26.63 4.54
N HIS A 118 6.24 -26.38 3.49
CA HIS A 118 7.52 -25.70 3.64
C HIS A 118 7.38 -24.28 4.18
N LEU A 119 6.35 -23.53 3.75
CA LEU A 119 6.02 -22.22 4.32
C LEU A 119 5.60 -22.26 5.80
N LEU A 120 5.00 -23.37 6.24
CA LEU A 120 4.59 -23.58 7.63
C LEU A 120 5.77 -23.97 8.53
N ARG A 121 6.84 -24.53 7.96
CA ARG A 121 8.05 -24.84 8.73
C ARG A 121 8.66 -23.52 9.18
N GLU A 122 8.59 -23.27 10.49
CA GLU A 122 9.24 -22.17 11.19
C GLU A 122 10.77 -22.35 11.24
N SER A 123 11.40 -22.82 10.15
CA SER A 123 12.86 -22.94 10.04
C SER A 123 13.57 -21.59 10.17
N LEU A 124 12.82 -20.50 9.97
CA LEU A 124 13.28 -19.12 10.12
C LEU A 124 12.41 -18.41 11.15
N HIS A 125 12.70 -18.65 12.42
CA HIS A 125 12.28 -17.75 13.49
C HIS A 125 12.90 -16.38 13.20
N THR A 126 12.08 -15.33 13.12
CA THR A 126 12.57 -13.96 13.01
C THR A 126 12.52 -13.37 14.41
N PRO A 127 13.59 -13.48 15.23
CA PRO A 127 13.64 -12.82 16.53
C PRO A 127 13.90 -11.32 16.32
N LEU A 128 13.10 -10.65 15.49
CA LEU A 128 12.95 -9.21 15.61
C LEU A 128 12.04 -9.00 16.81
N SER A 129 12.62 -9.13 18.01
CA SER A 129 12.08 -8.51 19.22
C SER A 129 12.38 -7.01 19.14
N LEU A 130 11.81 -6.36 18.14
CA LEU A 130 11.60 -4.93 18.22
C LEU A 130 10.43 -4.80 19.20
N GLN A 131 10.66 -4.21 20.36
CA GLN A 131 9.54 -3.77 21.18
C GLN A 131 8.70 -2.88 20.27
N ALA A 132 7.52 -3.35 19.90
CA ALA A 132 6.67 -2.66 18.97
C ALA A 132 6.41 -1.25 19.52
N ASP A 133 6.92 -0.24 18.81
CA ASP A 133 6.70 1.16 19.15
C ASP A 133 5.18 1.40 19.16
N PRO A 134 4.57 1.76 20.31
CA PRO A 134 3.13 2.00 20.38
C PRO A 134 2.67 3.08 19.39
N SER A 135 3.56 3.98 18.98
CA SER A 135 3.27 5.00 17.97
C SER A 135 3.18 4.44 16.55
N GLY A 136 3.51 3.17 16.32
CA GLY A 136 3.32 2.46 15.06
C GLY A 136 1.87 2.43 14.58
N VAL A 137 0.88 2.65 15.46
CA VAL A 137 -0.52 2.86 15.07
C VAL A 137 -0.72 4.07 14.14
N LEU A 138 0.18 5.07 14.22
CA LEU A 138 0.18 6.26 13.36
C LEU A 138 0.76 5.98 11.97
N ALA A 139 1.45 4.85 11.77
CA ALA A 139 2.06 4.50 10.49
C ALA A 139 1.01 4.29 9.39
N ALA A 140 -0.10 3.62 9.69
CA ALA A 140 -1.17 3.37 8.72
C ALA A 140 -1.79 4.66 8.14
N PRO A 141 -2.28 5.63 8.95
CA PRO A 141 -2.79 6.89 8.42
C PRO A 141 -1.72 7.72 7.70
N LEU A 142 -0.46 7.70 8.16
CA LEU A 142 0.64 8.41 7.48
C LEU A 142 0.98 7.78 6.13
N ARG A 143 1.06 6.45 6.02
CA ARG A 143 1.26 5.77 4.73
C ARG A 143 0.13 6.07 3.75
N ARG A 144 -1.11 6.19 4.24
CA ARG A 144 -2.24 6.68 3.43
C ARG A 144 -2.00 8.12 2.97
N ALA A 145 -1.65 9.02 3.89
CA ALA A 145 -1.39 10.43 3.58
C ALA A 145 -0.28 10.60 2.54
N ILE A 146 0.79 9.80 2.60
CA ILE A 146 1.86 9.77 1.60
C ILE A 146 1.31 9.34 0.23
N ARG A 147 0.64 8.17 0.16
CA ARG A 147 0.08 7.64 -1.11
C ARG A 147 -0.91 8.59 -1.77
N GLU A 148 -1.74 9.26 -0.98
CA GLU A 148 -2.79 10.16 -1.47
C GLU A 148 -2.34 11.63 -1.59
N ARG A 149 -1.09 11.95 -1.19
CA ARG A 149 -0.54 13.31 -1.09
C ARG A 149 -1.41 14.24 -0.23
N LEU A 150 -1.84 13.77 0.93
CA LEU A 150 -2.69 14.52 1.85
C LEU A 150 -1.86 15.34 2.83
N ARG A 151 -2.26 16.61 3.01
CA ARG A 151 -1.71 17.46 4.07
C ARG A 151 -2.01 16.85 5.43
N THR A 152 -1.04 16.92 6.32
CA THR A 152 -1.17 16.33 7.66
C THR A 152 -0.80 17.37 8.70
N HIS A 153 -1.67 17.58 9.67
CA HIS A 153 -1.38 18.39 10.85
C HIS A 153 -0.86 17.49 11.96
N LEU A 154 0.26 17.87 12.57
CA LEU A 154 0.85 17.13 13.68
C LEU A 154 1.14 18.05 14.85
N THR A 155 0.85 17.58 16.05
CA THR A 155 1.29 18.18 17.31
C THR A 155 2.52 17.43 17.78
N TYR A 156 3.65 18.12 17.88
CA TYR A 156 4.95 17.50 18.10
C TYR A 156 5.64 18.02 19.35
N GLN A 157 6.09 17.09 20.19
CA GLN A 157 6.94 17.38 21.35
C GLN A 157 8.42 17.34 20.94
N ARG A 158 9.12 18.46 21.16
CA ARG A 158 10.55 18.54 20.88
C ARG A 158 11.36 18.02 22.08
N PRO A 159 12.54 17.43 21.83
CA PRO A 159 13.39 16.91 22.91
C PRO A 159 13.88 17.97 23.90
N ASP A 160 14.00 19.23 23.48
CA ASP A 160 14.42 20.37 24.31
C ASP A 160 13.28 21.00 25.14
N GLN A 161 12.03 20.58 24.88
CA GLN A 161 10.82 21.18 25.45
C GLN A 161 10.02 20.20 26.32
N GLN A 162 10.64 19.09 26.73
CA GLN A 162 9.99 18.08 27.56
C GLN A 162 9.44 18.67 28.89
N ASP A 163 10.11 19.70 29.43
CA ASP A 163 9.74 20.39 30.68
C ASP A 163 8.97 21.71 30.48
N SER A 164 8.89 22.25 29.25
CA SER A 164 8.24 23.54 28.99
C SER A 164 6.81 23.43 28.44
N GLY A 165 6.31 22.22 28.16
CA GLY A 165 4.90 21.93 27.88
C GLY A 165 4.33 22.43 26.53
N GLU A 166 5.03 23.29 25.78
CA GLU A 166 4.51 23.84 24.52
C GLU A 166 4.69 22.88 23.33
N ALA A 167 3.78 21.91 23.21
CA ALA A 167 3.66 21.12 21.99
C ALA A 167 3.25 22.03 20.81
N THR A 168 4.04 22.05 19.74
CA THR A 168 3.77 22.93 18.59
C THR A 168 3.03 22.18 17.47
N GLY A 169 1.83 22.65 17.15
CA GLY A 169 1.06 22.22 15.97
C GLY A 169 1.72 22.71 14.67
N ARG A 170 1.81 21.85 13.66
CA ARG A 170 2.36 22.21 12.34
C ARG A 170 1.71 21.42 11.21
N TRP A 171 1.49 22.09 10.09
CA TRP A 171 1.15 21.45 8.83
C TRP A 171 2.41 20.93 8.14
N VAL A 172 2.35 19.69 7.68
CA VAL A 172 3.41 19.03 6.92
C VAL A 172 2.86 18.32 5.69
N ARG A 173 3.73 18.14 4.70
CA ARG A 173 3.50 17.29 3.54
C ARG A 173 4.33 16.01 3.74
N PRO A 174 3.70 14.89 4.15
CA PRO A 174 4.42 13.65 4.40
C PRO A 174 4.99 13.07 3.10
N LEU A 175 6.24 12.63 3.12
CA LEU A 175 6.97 12.16 1.94
C LEU A 175 7.41 10.70 2.06
N GLU A 176 7.97 10.31 3.20
CA GLU A 176 8.47 8.96 3.46
C GLU A 176 8.24 8.58 4.91
N LEU A 177 8.00 7.29 5.15
CA LEU A 177 7.95 6.71 6.48
C LEU A 177 9.02 5.62 6.59
N ALA A 178 9.98 5.80 7.48
CA ALA A 178 11.10 4.88 7.69
C ALA A 178 11.04 4.26 9.08
N CYS A 179 11.35 2.96 9.19
CA CYS A 179 11.45 2.26 10.46
C CYS A 179 12.91 2.00 10.81
N PHE A 180 13.34 2.44 11.99
CA PHE A 180 14.70 2.28 12.50
C PHE A 180 14.79 1.19 13.58
N GLY A 181 13.98 0.14 13.45
CA GLY A 181 13.86 -0.94 14.41
C GLY A 181 13.01 -0.55 15.63
N SER A 182 13.49 0.36 16.47
CA SER A 182 12.82 0.70 17.74
C SER A 182 11.85 1.88 17.65
N PHE A 183 11.86 2.62 16.54
CA PHE A 183 10.94 3.74 16.33
C PHE A 183 10.71 3.99 14.85
N TRP A 184 9.62 4.70 14.55
CA TRP A 184 9.33 5.20 13.22
C TRP A 184 9.69 6.67 13.05
N MET A 185 10.08 7.03 11.83
CA MET A 185 10.41 8.39 11.45
C MET A 185 9.63 8.78 10.19
N LEU A 186 8.93 9.90 10.27
CA LEU A 186 8.30 10.57 9.15
C LEU A 186 9.25 11.61 8.57
N ALA A 187 9.63 11.47 7.32
CA ALA A 187 10.22 12.55 6.54
C ALA A 187 9.11 13.37 5.88
N ALA A 188 9.16 14.68 6.02
CA ALA A 188 8.15 15.57 5.48
C ALA A 188 8.69 16.96 5.14
N TRP A 189 8.03 17.65 4.20
CA TRP A 189 8.19 19.09 4.04
C TRP A 189 7.35 19.81 5.10
N CYS A 190 8.01 20.56 5.99
CA CYS A 190 7.33 21.34 7.02
C CYS A 190 6.94 22.71 6.46
N GLU A 191 5.64 22.95 6.30
CA GLU A 191 5.15 24.20 5.69
C GLU A 191 5.47 25.42 6.54
N HIS A 192 5.42 25.28 7.87
CA HIS A 192 5.73 26.35 8.80
C HIS A 192 7.21 26.78 8.77
N ARG A 193 8.13 25.86 8.42
CA ARG A 193 9.57 26.14 8.35
C ARG A 193 10.09 26.27 6.93
N SER A 194 9.26 25.96 5.93
CA SER A 194 9.66 25.86 4.52
C SER A 194 10.96 25.06 4.33
N ALA A 195 11.02 23.87 4.95
CA ALA A 195 12.19 23.01 4.91
C ALA A 195 11.83 21.52 5.13
N PHE A 196 12.67 20.62 4.64
CA PHE A 196 12.60 19.19 4.96
C PHE A 196 12.94 18.94 6.43
N ARG A 197 12.15 18.10 7.09
CA ARG A 197 12.36 17.69 8.47
C ARG A 197 11.93 16.25 8.71
N HIS A 198 12.55 15.68 9.74
CA HIS A 198 12.21 14.37 10.27
C HIS A 198 11.42 14.51 11.57
N PHE A 199 10.39 13.68 11.72
CA PHE A 199 9.56 13.61 12.91
C PHE A 199 9.50 12.17 13.40
N ARG A 200 10.01 11.90 14.60
CA ARG A 200 9.81 10.60 15.24
C ARG A 200 8.33 10.44 15.63
N LEU A 201 7.73 9.30 15.32
CA LEU A 201 6.31 9.06 15.58
C LEU A 201 6.00 9.00 17.08
N ASP A 202 6.93 8.49 17.88
CA ASP A 202 6.83 8.41 19.36
C ASP A 202 6.73 9.79 20.05
N ARG A 203 7.00 10.87 19.32
CA ARG A 203 6.90 12.26 19.80
C ARG A 203 5.70 13.02 19.22
N ILE A 204 4.85 12.35 18.44
CA ILE A 204 3.62 12.92 17.91
C ILE A 204 2.49 12.66 18.91
N THR A 205 1.96 13.72 19.52
CA THR A 205 0.88 13.60 20.51
C THR A 205 -0.51 13.68 19.89
N ALA A 206 -0.63 14.31 18.72
CA ALA A 206 -1.86 14.34 17.93
C ALA A 206 -1.53 14.38 16.44
N LEU A 207 -2.35 13.67 15.65
CA LEU A 207 -2.21 13.55 14.21
C LEU A 207 -3.58 13.72 13.55
N GLU A 208 -3.66 14.62 12.58
CA GLU A 208 -4.85 14.81 11.75
C GLU A 208 -4.45 14.77 10.27
N VAL A 209 -4.98 13.79 9.53
CA VAL A 209 -4.81 13.70 8.08
C VAL A 209 -5.97 14.46 7.43
N SER A 210 -5.65 15.54 6.72
CA SER A 210 -6.63 16.36 6.02
C SER A 210 -7.15 15.68 4.76
N ALA A 211 -8.32 16.09 4.27
CA ALA A 211 -8.80 15.76 2.93
C ALA A 211 -8.09 16.56 1.82
N THR A 212 -7.34 17.61 2.18
CA THR A 212 -6.67 18.49 1.22
C THR A 212 -5.40 17.84 0.68
N ARG A 213 -5.35 17.67 -0.65
CA ARG A 213 -4.15 17.22 -1.35
C ARG A 213 -3.15 18.36 -1.51
N PHE A 214 -1.86 18.11 -1.31
CA PHE A 214 -0.81 19.05 -1.67
C PHE A 214 -0.33 18.81 -3.12
N PRO A 215 0.06 19.86 -3.85
CA PRO A 215 0.60 19.73 -5.20
C PRO A 215 2.03 19.15 -5.18
N GLU A 216 2.42 18.52 -6.28
CA GLU A 216 3.82 18.25 -6.57
C GLU A 216 4.49 19.55 -7.01
N GLU A 217 5.43 20.02 -6.19
CA GLU A 217 6.19 21.23 -6.43
C GLU A 217 7.69 20.88 -6.38
N PRO A 218 8.49 21.34 -7.35
CA PRO A 218 9.94 21.21 -7.27
C PRO A 218 10.50 21.79 -5.96
N GLY A 219 11.51 21.14 -5.40
CA GLY A 219 12.14 21.52 -4.14
C GLY A 219 11.36 21.11 -2.87
N ARG A 220 10.24 20.39 -3.00
CA ARG A 220 9.38 19.99 -1.86
C ARG A 220 8.90 18.54 -1.92
N GLY A 221 9.20 17.84 -3.01
CA GLY A 221 8.76 16.46 -3.24
C GLY A 221 9.72 15.43 -2.66
N LEU A 222 9.35 14.15 -2.81
CA LEU A 222 10.19 13.03 -2.41
C LEU A 222 11.56 13.02 -3.13
N PRO A 223 11.67 13.27 -4.45
CA PRO A 223 12.97 13.31 -5.12
C PRO A 223 13.91 14.37 -4.52
N ASP A 224 13.38 15.57 -4.29
CA ASP A 224 14.13 16.68 -3.68
C ASP A 224 14.59 16.35 -2.25
N TYR A 225 13.72 15.68 -1.48
CA TYR A 225 14.07 15.21 -0.15
C TYR A 225 15.21 14.17 -0.19
N LEU A 226 15.19 13.23 -1.15
CA LEU A 226 16.24 12.22 -1.28
C LEU A 226 17.59 12.86 -1.64
N ASP A 227 17.59 13.88 -2.49
CA ASP A 227 18.80 14.64 -2.83
C ASP A 227 19.30 15.46 -1.63
N TRP A 228 18.39 16.13 -0.92
CA TRP A 228 18.70 16.83 0.32
C TRP A 228 19.28 15.89 1.40
N LEU A 229 18.72 14.69 1.56
CA LEU A 229 19.18 13.69 2.51
C LEU A 229 20.60 13.21 2.17
N ARG A 230 20.87 12.90 0.90
CA ARG A 230 22.21 12.49 0.44
C ARG A 230 23.25 13.58 0.70
N ALA A 231 22.92 14.84 0.41
CA ALA A 231 23.81 15.97 0.70
C ALA A 231 24.08 16.13 2.20
N SER A 232 23.05 15.98 3.03
CA SER A 232 23.16 16.09 4.49
C SER A 232 24.00 14.97 5.12
N LEU A 233 23.97 13.76 4.55
CA LEU A 233 24.78 12.63 5.02
C LEU A 233 26.26 12.71 4.60
N ASN A 234 26.56 13.44 3.52
CA ASN A 234 27.91 13.60 2.98
C ASN A 234 28.65 14.83 3.52
N THR A 235 28.08 15.55 4.49
CA THR A 235 28.75 16.68 5.14
C THR A 235 29.63 16.14 6.28
N PRO A 236 30.98 16.24 6.22
CA PRO A 236 31.83 15.82 7.33
C PRO A 236 31.56 16.67 8.58
N PRO A 237 31.76 16.11 9.79
CA PRO A 237 31.48 16.77 11.06
C PRO A 237 32.31 18.04 11.30
#